data_AF-A0A5P2AZQ4-F1
#
_entry.id   AF-A0A5P2AZQ4-F1
#
_cell.length_a   1.000
_cell.length_b   1.000
_cell.length_c   1.000
_cell.angle_alpha   90.00
_cell.angle_beta   90.00
_cell.angle_gamma   90.00
#
_symmetry.space_group_name_H-M   'P 1'
#
loop_
_entity.id
_entity.type
_entity.pdbx_description
1 polymer ?
#
loop_
_entity_poly.entity_id
_entity_poly.type
_entity_poly.pdbx_seq_one_letter_code
_entity_poly.pdbx_strand_id
1 'polypeptide(L)'
;MAANQSERALVDEWRDVLALHARTTCELDRALHPYGLGASDFEVLDVLAEGAAEDGPGSWRVQELAGRVHLSQSALSRTVARLEKDGLVVRGMCAEDRRGVQVKITEKGLARHAEVLPLQREVLIRMLDRSS
;
A
#
# COMPACT_ATOMS: atom_id res chain seq x y z
N MET A 1 25.58 18.87 -27.96
CA MET A 1 26.11 17.64 -27.33
C MET A 1 25.84 17.58 -25.82
N ALA A 2 26.03 18.67 -25.05
CA ALA A 2 25.70 18.70 -23.61
C ALA A 2 24.21 18.49 -23.27
N ALA A 3 23.28 19.06 -24.05
CA ALA A 3 21.83 18.86 -23.87
C ALA A 3 21.43 17.37 -23.94
N ASN A 4 21.97 16.63 -24.90
CA ASN A 4 21.74 15.20 -25.09
C ASN A 4 22.39 14.35 -23.96
N GLN A 5 23.43 14.87 -23.27
CA GLN A 5 24.01 14.20 -22.10
C GLN A 5 23.15 14.39 -20.85
N SER A 6 22.58 15.59 -20.67
CA SER A 6 21.63 15.90 -19.60
C SER A 6 20.33 15.09 -19.72
N GLU A 7 19.77 14.97 -20.93
CA GLU A 7 18.58 14.16 -21.19
C GLU A 7 18.83 12.66 -20.90
N ARG A 8 20.00 12.13 -21.28
CA ARG A 8 20.37 10.74 -20.99
C ARG A 8 20.51 10.49 -19.49
N ALA A 9 21.15 11.39 -18.76
CA ALA A 9 21.26 11.29 -17.30
C ALA A 9 19.88 11.27 -16.62
N LEU A 10 18.94 12.12 -17.07
CA LEU A 10 17.56 12.12 -16.56
C LEU A 10 16.82 10.80 -16.84
N VAL A 11 17.00 10.24 -18.03
CA VAL A 11 16.40 8.95 -18.39
C VAL A 11 16.98 7.80 -17.56
N ASP A 12 18.28 7.80 -17.31
CA ASP A 12 18.93 6.77 -16.51
C ASP A 12 18.54 6.87 -15.03
N GLU A 13 18.46 8.08 -14.48
CA GLU A 13 17.94 8.32 -13.13
C GLU A 13 16.49 7.82 -12.98
N TRP A 14 15.63 8.14 -13.95
CA TRP A 14 14.25 7.64 -13.95
C TRP A 14 14.18 6.10 -14.00
N ARG A 15 15.03 5.47 -14.82
CA ARG A 15 15.12 3.99 -14.89
C ARG A 15 15.60 3.39 -13.58
N ASP A 16 16.54 4.02 -12.90
CA ASP A 16 17.02 3.56 -11.60
C ASP A 16 15.92 3.62 -10.53
N VAL A 17 15.10 4.69 -10.51
CA VAL A 17 13.92 4.79 -9.65
C VAL A 17 12.93 3.67 -9.94
N LEU A 18 12.60 3.44 -11.21
CA LEU A 18 11.69 2.36 -11.61
C LEU A 18 12.22 0.97 -11.23
N ALA A 19 13.52 0.73 -11.42
CA ALA A 19 14.17 -0.53 -11.08
C ALA A 19 14.20 -0.76 -9.57
N LEU A 20 14.47 0.28 -8.77
CA LEU A 20 14.42 0.21 -7.31
C LEU A 20 13.01 -0.11 -6.82
N HIS A 21 11.99 0.60 -7.34
CA HIS A 21 10.59 0.34 -7.02
C HIS A 21 10.21 -1.11 -7.35
N ALA A 22 10.48 -1.57 -8.58
CA ALA A 22 10.11 -2.92 -9.01
C ALA A 22 10.78 -4.02 -8.17
N ARG A 23 12.08 -3.88 -7.86
CA ARG A 23 12.80 -4.84 -7.01
C ARG A 23 12.27 -4.85 -5.58
N THR A 24 11.99 -3.67 -5.00
CA THR A 24 11.46 -3.55 -3.64
C THR A 24 10.07 -4.17 -3.54
N THR A 25 9.18 -3.86 -4.47
CA THR A 25 7.83 -4.45 -4.54
C THR A 25 7.89 -5.97 -4.66
N CYS A 26 8.78 -6.51 -5.51
CA CYS A 26 8.93 -7.97 -5.65
C CYS A 26 9.41 -8.64 -4.35
N GLU A 27 10.35 -8.01 -3.64
CA GLU A 27 10.82 -8.52 -2.35
C GLU A 27 9.76 -8.44 -1.26
N LEU A 28 8.95 -7.37 -1.24
CA LEU A 28 7.78 -7.26 -0.37
C LEU A 28 6.77 -8.38 -0.69
N ASP A 29 6.39 -8.56 -1.95
CA ASP A 29 5.46 -9.62 -2.34
C ASP A 29 5.95 -11.00 -1.87
N ARG A 30 7.24 -11.30 -2.04
CA ARG A 30 7.84 -12.57 -1.59
C ARG A 30 7.82 -12.72 -0.07
N ALA A 31 8.25 -11.68 0.65
CA ALA A 31 8.36 -11.71 2.11
C ALA A 31 6.99 -11.80 2.78
N LEU A 32 5.97 -11.14 2.21
CA LEU A 32 4.64 -11.06 2.80
C LEU A 32 3.72 -12.22 2.36
N HIS A 33 4.06 -12.94 1.29
CA HIS A 33 3.28 -14.06 0.77
C HIS A 33 2.90 -15.14 1.81
N PRO A 34 3.78 -15.56 2.75
CA PRO A 34 3.43 -16.53 3.79
C PRO A 34 2.28 -16.08 4.70
N TYR A 35 2.05 -14.76 4.78
CA TYR A 35 0.95 -14.15 5.54
C TYR A 35 -0.28 -13.89 4.67
N GLY A 36 -0.30 -14.39 3.44
CA GLY A 36 -1.41 -14.18 2.49
C GLY A 36 -1.52 -12.74 1.97
N LEU A 37 -0.46 -11.94 2.10
CA LEU A 37 -0.45 -10.54 1.66
C LEU A 37 0.56 -10.33 0.53
N GLY A 38 0.23 -9.45 -0.42
CA GLY A 38 1.20 -8.80 -1.30
C GLY A 38 1.53 -7.38 -0.82
N ALA A 39 2.44 -6.71 -1.52
CA ALA A 39 2.85 -5.34 -1.24
C ALA A 39 1.65 -4.37 -1.24
N SER A 40 0.76 -4.49 -2.23
CA SER A 40 -0.44 -3.66 -2.34
C SER A 40 -1.50 -3.96 -1.28
N ASP A 41 -1.58 -5.21 -0.82
CA ASP A 41 -2.47 -5.57 0.30
C ASP A 41 -2.00 -4.89 1.58
N PHE A 42 -0.69 -4.97 1.84
CA PHE A 42 -0.09 -4.34 3.00
C PHE A 42 -0.22 -2.81 2.95
N GLU A 43 0.05 -2.17 1.80
CA GLU A 43 -0.10 -0.72 1.64
C GLU A 43 -1.51 -0.24 2.01
N VAL A 44 -2.54 -0.96 1.55
CA VAL A 44 -3.93 -0.65 1.93
C VAL A 44 -4.16 -0.83 3.42
N LEU A 45 -3.67 -1.91 4.03
CA LEU A 45 -3.80 -2.12 5.48
C LEU A 45 -3.03 -1.07 6.29
N ASP A 46 -1.85 -0.63 5.85
CA ASP A 46 -1.03 0.40 6.52
C ASP A 46 -1.80 1.72 6.59
N VAL A 47 -2.34 2.19 5.46
CA VAL A 47 -3.13 3.44 5.40
C VAL A 47 -4.42 3.34 6.22
N LEU A 48 -5.10 2.19 6.20
CA LEU A 48 -6.30 2.00 7.01
C LEU A 48 -5.99 1.91 8.52
N ALA A 49 -4.87 1.28 8.90
CA ALA A 49 -4.43 1.19 10.29
C ALA A 49 -4.05 2.57 10.84
N GLU A 50 -3.32 3.38 10.08
CA GLU A 50 -3.06 4.80 10.41
C GLU A 50 -4.36 5.59 10.59
N GLY A 51 -5.33 5.37 9.69
CA GLY A 51 -6.63 6.01 9.79
C GLY A 51 -7.51 5.53 10.95
N ALA A 52 -7.19 4.40 11.58
CA ALA A 52 -7.94 3.83 12.70
C ALA A 52 -7.37 4.20 14.08
N ALA A 53 -6.25 4.93 14.14
CA ALA A 53 -5.69 5.45 15.38
C ALA A 53 -6.64 6.44 16.09
N GLU A 54 -6.37 6.78 17.36
CA GLU A 54 -7.30 7.50 18.27
C GLU A 54 -7.85 8.82 17.71
N ASP A 55 -7.12 9.49 16.81
CA ASP A 55 -7.52 10.75 16.14
C ASP A 55 -7.84 10.58 14.64
N GLY A 56 -7.89 9.34 14.15
CA GLY A 56 -8.10 9.03 12.75
C GLY A 56 -9.58 8.98 12.33
N PRO A 57 -9.89 9.04 11.03
CA PRO A 57 -11.27 8.99 10.53
C PRO A 57 -11.97 7.63 10.76
N GLY A 58 -11.25 6.59 11.20
CA GLY A 58 -11.76 5.25 11.48
C GLY A 58 -12.20 4.44 10.25
N SER A 59 -12.43 5.10 9.11
CA SER A 59 -12.76 4.53 7.81
C SER A 59 -12.43 5.53 6.69
N TRP A 60 -12.26 5.05 5.47
CA TRP A 60 -12.00 5.88 4.30
C TRP A 60 -13.01 5.60 3.20
N ARG A 61 -13.48 6.61 2.48
CA ARG A 61 -14.15 6.34 1.19
C ARG A 61 -13.13 5.74 0.22
N VAL A 62 -13.56 4.83 -0.65
CA VAL A 62 -12.66 4.20 -1.65
C VAL A 62 -11.93 5.25 -2.50
N GLN A 63 -12.57 6.37 -2.82
CA GLN A 63 -11.94 7.47 -3.57
C GLN A 63 -10.87 8.22 -2.78
N GLU A 64 -11.11 8.46 -1.48
CA GLU A 64 -10.14 9.09 -0.59
C GLU A 64 -8.94 8.15 -0.37
N LEU A 65 -9.21 6.85 -0.22
CA LEU A 65 -8.18 5.81 -0.10
C LEU A 65 -7.33 5.72 -1.38
N ALA A 66 -7.93 5.83 -2.56
CA ALA A 66 -7.21 5.83 -3.84
C ALA A 66 -6.18 6.97 -3.96
N GLY A 67 -6.43 8.11 -3.32
CA GLY A 67 -5.47 9.23 -3.27
C GLY A 67 -4.30 9.02 -2.30
N ARG A 68 -4.32 7.96 -1.50
CA ARG A 68 -3.32 7.66 -0.45
C ARG A 68 -2.45 6.45 -0.76
N VAL A 69 -2.83 5.65 -1.75
CA VAL A 69 -2.12 4.44 -2.16
C VAL A 69 -1.67 4.55 -3.62
N HIS A 70 -0.64 3.81 -4.00
CA HIS A 70 -0.08 3.82 -5.34
C HIS A 70 -0.81 2.83 -6.27
N LEU A 71 -2.14 2.87 -6.28
CA LEU A 71 -2.99 1.95 -7.03
C LEU A 71 -3.98 2.70 -7.92
N SER A 72 -4.19 2.18 -9.13
CA SER A 72 -5.35 2.60 -9.92
C SER A 72 -6.65 2.23 -9.22
N GLN A 73 -7.75 2.95 -9.49
CA GLN A 73 -9.05 2.68 -8.88
C GLN A 73 -9.50 1.21 -9.05
N SER A 74 -9.25 0.62 -10.22
CA SER A 74 -9.57 -0.78 -10.50
C SER A 74 -8.65 -1.76 -9.76
N ALA A 75 -7.37 -1.41 -9.55
CA ALA A 75 -6.46 -2.21 -8.73
C ALA A 75 -6.83 -2.15 -7.25
N LEU A 76 -7.14 -0.95 -6.73
CA LEU A 76 -7.61 -0.78 -5.36
C LEU A 76 -8.90 -1.55 -5.10
N SER A 77 -9.89 -1.46 -5.99
CA SER A 77 -11.16 -2.18 -5.84
C SER A 77 -10.98 -3.69 -5.74
N ARG A 78 -10.07 -4.27 -6.54
CA ARG A 78 -9.73 -5.70 -6.47
C ARG A 78 -8.99 -6.06 -5.19
N THR A 79 -8.09 -5.18 -4.73
CA THR A 79 -7.32 -5.34 -3.49
C THR A 79 -8.26 -5.34 -2.28
N VAL A 80 -9.14 -4.34 -2.18
CA VAL A 80 -10.16 -4.26 -1.12
C VAL A 80 -11.09 -5.47 -1.14
N ALA A 81 -11.54 -5.92 -2.31
CA ALA A 81 -12.39 -7.11 -2.41
C ALA A 81 -11.68 -8.40 -1.92
N ARG A 82 -10.37 -8.54 -2.17
CA ARG A 82 -9.57 -9.65 -1.64
C ARG A 82 -9.42 -9.55 -0.12
N LEU A 83 -9.00 -8.40 0.38
CA LEU A 83 -8.86 -8.16 1.82
C LEU A 83 -10.18 -8.38 2.58
N GLU A 84 -11.31 -8.00 1.98
CA GLU A 84 -12.64 -8.22 2.56
C GLU A 84 -13.00 -9.71 2.59
N LYS A 85 -12.73 -10.43 1.49
CA LYS A 85 -12.91 -11.89 1.44
C LYS A 85 -12.10 -12.60 2.53
N ASP A 86 -10.91 -12.09 2.84
CA ASP A 86 -10.05 -12.63 3.89
C ASP A 86 -10.41 -12.10 5.29
N GLY A 87 -11.43 -11.23 5.40
CA GLY A 87 -11.93 -10.67 6.66
C GLY A 87 -11.02 -9.62 7.30
N LEU A 88 -10.06 -9.07 6.54
CA LEU A 88 -9.10 -8.08 7.02
C LEU A 88 -9.65 -6.65 6.95
N VAL A 89 -10.60 -6.42 6.04
CA VAL A 89 -11.35 -5.16 5.94
C VAL A 89 -12.83 -5.44 5.81
N VAL A 90 -13.66 -4.43 6.04
CA VAL A 90 -15.10 -4.44 5.77
C VAL A 90 -15.47 -3.24 4.92
N ARG A 91 -16.38 -3.46 3.96
CA ARG A 91 -17.03 -2.37 3.22
C ARG A 91 -18.40 -2.07 3.81
N GLY A 92 -18.70 -0.78 3.94
CA GLY A 92 -19.99 -0.30 4.42
C GLY A 92 -20.50 0.88 3.60
N MET A 93 -21.82 1.05 3.56
CA MET A 93 -22.42 2.32 3.15
C MET A 93 -22.36 3.29 4.33
N CYS A 94 -21.92 4.53 4.09
CA CYS A 94 -21.97 5.57 5.11
C CYS A 94 -23.44 5.88 5.47
N ALA A 95 -23.76 5.93 6.76
CA ALA A 95 -25.12 6.23 7.23
C ALA A 95 -25.57 7.65 6.85
N GLU A 96 -24.62 8.58 6.74
CA GLU A 96 -24.86 10.01 6.48
C GLU A 96 -24.79 10.39 5.00
N ASP A 97 -24.10 9.60 4.16
CA ASP A 97 -23.96 9.88 2.73
C ASP A 97 -23.90 8.57 1.92
N ARG A 98 -25.06 8.18 1.37
CA ARG A 98 -25.25 6.94 0.59
C ARG A 98 -24.50 6.90 -0.74
N ARG A 99 -23.72 7.94 -1.07
CA ARG A 99 -23.05 8.08 -2.37
C ARG A 99 -21.67 7.44 -2.44
N GLY A 100 -21.12 6.95 -1.33
CA GLY A 100 -19.77 6.37 -1.30
C GLY A 100 -19.68 5.07 -0.50
N VAL A 101 -18.91 4.11 -1.04
CA VAL A 101 -18.47 2.93 -0.31
C VAL A 101 -17.31 3.34 0.60
N GLN A 102 -17.46 3.08 1.90
CA GLN A 102 -16.39 3.22 2.88
C GLN A 102 -15.72 1.88 3.15
N VAL A 103 -14.43 1.92 3.44
CA VAL A 103 -13.60 0.78 3.80
C VAL A 103 -13.03 1.04 5.17
N LYS A 104 -13.11 0.04 6.05
CA LYS A 104 -12.54 0.06 7.39
C LYS A 104 -11.74 -1.21 7.63
N ILE A 105 -10.60 -1.10 8.31
CA ILE A 105 -9.82 -2.24 8.77
C ILE A 105 -10.53 -2.93 9.95
N THR A 106 -10.57 -4.25 9.95
CA THR A 106 -11.14 -5.02 11.07
C THR A 106 -10.12 -5.22 12.18
N GLU A 107 -10.53 -5.71 13.34
CA GLU A 107 -9.59 -6.16 14.39
C GLU A 107 -8.65 -7.24 13.87
N LYS A 108 -9.16 -8.18 13.06
CA LYS A 108 -8.33 -9.19 12.38
C LYS A 108 -7.32 -8.54 11.43
N GLY A 109 -7.75 -7.52 10.69
CA GLY A 109 -6.87 -6.73 9.81
C GLY A 109 -5.76 -6.03 10.59
N LEU A 110 -6.10 -5.37 11.69
CA LEU A 110 -5.14 -4.69 12.57
C LEU A 110 -4.14 -5.68 13.17
N ALA A 111 -4.60 -6.83 13.66
CA ALA A 111 -3.72 -7.86 14.19
C ALA A 111 -2.76 -8.39 13.12
N ARG A 112 -3.26 -8.65 11.90
CA ARG A 112 -2.42 -9.11 10.77
C ARG A 112 -1.45 -8.02 10.30
N HIS A 113 -1.87 -6.75 10.29
CA HIS A 113 -0.98 -5.62 10.00
C HIS A 113 0.15 -5.53 11.03
N ALA A 114 -0.18 -5.54 12.32
CA ALA A 114 0.81 -5.49 13.39
C ALA A 114 1.77 -6.69 13.39
N GLU A 115 1.28 -7.88 13.08
CA GLU A 115 2.10 -9.10 12.91
C GLU A 115 3.16 -8.94 11.82
N VAL A 116 2.78 -8.33 10.69
CA VAL A 116 3.60 -8.27 9.47
C VAL A 116 4.44 -7.00 9.37
N LEU A 117 4.06 -5.93 10.08
CA LEU A 117 4.70 -4.63 10.05
C LEU A 117 6.23 -4.70 10.27
N PRO A 118 6.78 -5.41 11.27
CA PRO A 118 8.23 -5.48 11.46
C PRO A 118 8.96 -6.05 10.24
N LEU A 119 8.45 -7.15 9.67
CA LEU A 119 9.04 -7.78 8.48
C LEU A 119 8.99 -6.85 7.26
N GLN A 120 7.90 -6.11 7.10
CA GLN A 120 7.80 -5.12 6.04
C GLN A 120 8.87 -4.03 6.19
N ARG A 121 9.07 -3.52 7.43
CA ARG A 121 10.06 -2.47 7.70
C ARG A 121 11.49 -2.99 7.50
N GLU A 122 11.77 -4.24 7.87
CA GLU A 122 13.06 -4.90 7.58
C GLU A 122 13.36 -4.96 6.08
N VAL A 123 12.38 -5.34 5.26
CA VAL A 123 12.54 -5.35 3.80
C VAL A 123 12.81 -3.95 3.28
N LEU A 124 12.06 -2.93 3.74
CA LEU A 124 12.29 -1.55 3.33
C LEU A 124 13.69 -1.07 3.71
N ILE A 125 14.14 -1.31 4.94
CA ILE A 125 15.49 -0.95 5.39
C ILE A 125 16.52 -1.61 4.47
N ARG A 126 16.44 -2.93 4.27
CA ARG A 126 17.41 -3.65 3.42
C ARG A 126 17.44 -3.17 1.97
N MET A 127 16.28 -2.81 1.42
CA MET A 127 16.16 -2.46 0.00
C MET A 127 16.44 -0.98 -0.28
N LEU A 128 16.15 -0.09 0.67
CA LEU A 128 16.22 1.36 0.48
C LEU A 128 17.38 2.03 1.21
N ASP A 129 17.98 1.36 2.20
CA ASP A 129 19.15 1.90 2.88
C ASP A 129 20.33 1.93 1.90
N ARG A 130 20.67 3.15 1.47
CA ARG A 130 21.81 3.44 0.59
C ARG A 130 23.11 3.60 1.37
N SER A 131 23.10 3.37 2.69
CA SER A 131 24.24 3.49 3.59
C SER A 131 25.10 2.22 3.58
N SER A 132 25.73 1.90 2.45
CA SER A 132 26.90 1.01 2.38
C SER A 132 27.72 1.32 1.13
#